data_AF-A0A0N6ZFN9-F1
#
_entry.id   AF-A0A0N6ZFN9-F1
#
_cell.length_a   1.000
_cell.length_b   1.000
_cell.length_c   1.000
_cell.angle_alpha   90.00
_cell.angle_beta   90.00
_cell.angle_gamma   90.00
#
_symmetry.space_group_name_H-M   'P 1'
#
loop_
_entity.id
_entity.type
_entity.pdbx_description
1 polymer ?
#
loop_
_entity_poly.entity_id
_entity_poly.type
_entity_poly.pdbx_seq_one_letter_code
_entity_poly.pdbx_strand_id
1 'polypeptide(L)'
;MGTPTLDLAVGVASASLDNGLKQLHTGHRDLLRGDRSEVVSGVQYSLSWDLREPPRISLGAPDPARWEKTWKQAGVSALPSSGLVQLVMPELWLRWAPERGAPRELSCSVAVPARLLAADGALRVELLGVWMETPPADGNDRTLLRRVLVPRLLKLGGDLLKRLGLSAERIFGRSVDLTLVLVDVTDRHLVVAAASQPGSGSASALDWPSDKEVFCLASPALVKTLVGAAAQREADKRARVVDAKETVAGVAEATLQAYFHGLRNLRVDARDPARLTAGVDIAWKGGVTIFPIAPGVGCALVEATQNM
;
A
#
# COMPACT_ATOMS: atom_id res chain seq x y z
N MET A 1 -28.06 -9.55 -3.05
CA MET A 1 -26.93 -8.64 -3.27
C MET A 1 -25.66 -9.47 -3.20
N GLY A 2 -24.80 -9.40 -4.22
CA GLY A 2 -23.61 -10.26 -4.30
C GLY A 2 -22.56 -9.82 -3.29
N THR A 3 -22.03 -10.77 -2.53
CA THR A 3 -20.85 -10.57 -1.68
C THR A 3 -19.69 -10.14 -2.56
N PRO A 4 -18.97 -9.06 -2.23
CA PRO A 4 -17.77 -8.68 -2.97
C PRO A 4 -16.77 -9.85 -2.91
N THR A 5 -16.26 -10.26 -4.08
CA THR A 5 -15.14 -11.19 -4.16
C THR A 5 -13.85 -10.38 -4.00
N LEU A 6 -13.42 -10.20 -2.75
CA LEU A 6 -12.16 -9.54 -2.43
C LEU A 6 -11.03 -10.58 -2.42
N ASP A 7 -9.91 -10.28 -3.08
CA ASP A 7 -8.72 -11.13 -3.03
C ASP A 7 -7.71 -10.66 -2.00
N LEU A 8 -7.63 -9.35 -1.77
CA LEU A 8 -6.76 -8.74 -0.78
C LEU A 8 -7.51 -7.60 -0.10
N ALA A 9 -7.45 -7.50 1.21
CA ALA A 9 -7.86 -6.32 1.95
C ALA A 9 -6.79 -5.97 2.98
N VAL A 10 -6.40 -4.70 3.03
CA VAL A 10 -5.46 -4.17 4.00
C VAL A 10 -6.16 -3.08 4.78
N GLY A 11 -6.15 -3.21 6.11
CA GLY A 11 -6.66 -2.19 7.01
C GLY A 11 -5.53 -1.60 7.82
N VAL A 12 -5.50 -0.27 7.93
CA VAL A 12 -4.47 0.47 8.67
C VAL A 12 -5.15 1.46 9.61
N ALA A 13 -4.80 1.41 10.89
CA ALA A 13 -5.30 2.34 11.88
C ALA A 13 -4.65 3.73 11.73
N SER A 14 -5.36 4.77 12.18
CA SER A 14 -4.86 6.16 12.15
C SER A 14 -3.48 6.31 12.80
N ALA A 15 -3.23 5.63 13.91
CA ALA A 15 -1.93 5.66 14.61
C ALA A 15 -0.75 5.19 13.72
N SER A 16 -0.97 4.19 12.87
CA SER A 16 0.05 3.70 11.93
C SER A 16 0.28 4.71 10.80
N LEU A 17 -0.77 5.34 10.28
CA LEU A 17 -0.66 6.41 9.28
C LEU A 17 0.07 7.63 9.83
N ASP A 18 -0.22 8.01 11.08
CA ASP A 18 0.43 9.11 11.78
C ASP A 18 1.94 8.90 11.92
N ASN A 19 2.38 7.66 12.16
CA ASN A 19 3.80 7.36 12.24
C ASN A 19 4.52 7.60 10.90
N GLY A 20 3.90 7.24 9.78
CA GLY A 20 4.44 7.57 8.44
C GLY A 20 4.52 9.06 8.19
N LEU A 21 3.49 9.82 8.59
CA LEU A 21 3.48 11.28 8.47
C LEU A 21 4.52 11.96 9.38
N LYS A 22 4.76 11.43 10.58
CA LYS A 22 5.84 11.89 11.46
C LYS A 22 7.22 11.69 10.83
N GLN A 23 7.46 10.52 10.22
CA GLN A 23 8.71 10.25 9.52
C GLN A 23 8.90 11.19 8.32
N LEU A 24 7.85 11.42 7.53
CA LEU A 24 7.90 12.37 6.42
C LEU A 24 8.20 13.79 6.91
N HIS A 25 7.54 14.23 7.98
CA HIS A 25 7.78 15.55 8.58
C HIS A 25 9.22 15.70 9.07
N THR A 26 9.77 14.68 9.71
CA THR A 26 11.14 14.69 10.24
C THR A 26 12.18 14.66 9.11
N GLY A 27 11.97 13.84 8.07
CA GLY A 27 12.92 13.65 6.97
C GLY A 27 12.81 14.68 5.85
N HIS A 28 11.64 15.33 5.70
CA HIS A 28 11.31 16.18 4.56
C HIS A 28 10.52 17.44 4.95
N ARG A 29 10.80 18.04 6.13
CA ARG A 29 10.18 19.29 6.60
C ARG A 29 10.19 20.40 5.56
N ASP A 30 11.21 20.45 4.72
CA ASP A 30 11.35 21.44 3.66
C ASP A 30 10.21 21.42 2.64
N LEU A 31 9.55 20.28 2.44
CA LEU A 31 8.36 20.15 1.60
C LEU A 31 7.10 20.75 2.26
N LEU A 32 7.15 20.99 3.57
CA LEU A 32 6.04 21.41 4.41
C LEU A 32 6.15 22.88 4.86
N ARG A 33 7.20 23.58 4.41
CA ARG A 33 7.39 25.02 4.55
C ARG A 33 7.37 25.69 3.17
N GLY A 34 7.16 27.00 3.14
CA GLY A 34 7.31 27.75 1.90
C GLY A 34 6.99 29.22 2.06
N ASP A 35 7.28 29.95 1.00
CA ASP A 35 7.03 31.37 0.87
C ASP A 35 6.41 31.68 -0.50
N ARG A 36 5.62 32.74 -0.56
CA ARG A 36 4.98 33.23 -1.77
C ARG A 36 4.57 34.68 -1.64
N SER A 37 4.70 35.44 -2.72
CA SER A 37 4.09 36.76 -2.83
C SER A 37 2.81 36.71 -3.66
N GLU A 38 1.84 37.57 -3.33
CA GLU A 38 0.53 37.63 -4.01
C GLU A 38 -0.08 39.03 -3.89
N VAL A 39 -0.80 39.47 -4.93
CA VAL A 39 -1.52 40.76 -4.91
C VAL A 39 -2.98 40.55 -4.50
N VAL A 40 -3.42 41.25 -3.45
CA VAL A 40 -4.81 41.27 -3.00
C VAL A 40 -5.28 42.72 -2.94
N SER A 41 -6.36 43.03 -3.66
CA SER A 41 -6.95 44.37 -3.69
C SER A 41 -5.94 45.48 -4.05
N GLY A 42 -4.99 45.17 -4.95
CA GLY A 42 -3.93 46.11 -5.39
C GLY A 42 -2.74 46.25 -4.45
N VAL A 43 -2.71 45.51 -3.33
CA VAL A 43 -1.59 45.50 -2.38
C VAL A 43 -0.79 44.21 -2.53
N GLN A 44 0.53 44.32 -2.67
CA GLN A 44 1.46 43.19 -2.67
C GLN A 44 1.63 42.66 -1.24
N TYR A 45 1.44 41.36 -1.05
CA TYR A 45 1.69 40.67 0.20
C TYR A 45 2.80 39.63 0.03
N SER A 46 3.64 39.47 1.06
CA SER A 46 4.49 38.29 1.24
C SER A 46 3.84 37.37 2.28
N LEU A 47 3.71 36.08 1.97
CA LEU A 47 3.21 35.03 2.87
C LEU A 47 4.27 33.94 3.01
N SER A 48 4.54 33.52 4.24
CA SER A 48 5.36 32.36 4.58
C SER A 48 4.56 31.41 5.47
N TRP A 49 4.80 30.11 5.33
CA TRP A 49 4.19 29.08 6.16
C TRP A 49 5.21 28.01 6.55
N ASP A 50 5.00 27.42 7.72
CA ASP A 50 5.77 26.28 8.22
C ASP A 50 4.85 25.37 9.03
N LEU A 51 4.78 24.11 8.64
CA LEU A 51 4.11 23.08 9.41
C LEU A 51 5.05 22.61 10.53
N ARG A 52 4.87 23.15 11.73
CA ARG A 52 5.80 22.95 12.86
C ARG A 52 5.66 21.59 13.50
N GLU A 53 4.43 21.08 13.55
CA GLU A 53 4.12 19.74 14.03
C GLU A 53 3.76 18.79 12.90
N PRO A 54 4.05 17.48 13.04
CA PRO A 54 3.72 16.49 12.03
C PRO A 54 2.21 16.40 11.80
N PRO A 55 1.76 16.30 10.53
CA PRO A 55 0.36 16.11 10.24
C PRO A 55 -0.10 14.71 10.68
N ARG A 56 -1.41 14.56 10.86
CA ARG A 56 -2.08 13.34 11.35
C ARG A 56 -3.31 13.04 10.52
N ILE A 57 -3.72 11.78 10.48
CA ILE A 57 -4.96 11.34 9.84
C ILE A 57 -6.02 11.12 10.92
N SER A 58 -7.12 11.86 10.82
CA SER A 58 -8.36 11.54 11.52
C SER A 58 -9.27 10.80 10.56
N LEU A 59 -9.74 9.62 10.99
CA LEU A 59 -10.68 8.81 10.24
C LEU A 59 -12.10 9.23 10.61
N GLY A 60 -12.91 9.50 9.59
CA GLY A 60 -14.29 9.95 9.75
C GLY A 60 -14.53 11.40 9.37
N ALA A 61 -15.81 11.73 9.39
CA ALA A 61 -16.33 13.04 9.04
C ALA A 61 -15.82 14.17 9.98
N PRO A 62 -15.60 15.39 9.46
CA PRO A 62 -15.55 16.56 10.33
C PRO A 62 -16.89 16.71 11.06
N ASP A 63 -16.85 17.22 12.29
CA ASP A 63 -18.09 17.57 12.97
C ASP A 63 -18.86 18.66 12.20
N PRO A 64 -20.20 18.73 12.34
CA PRO A 64 -21.01 19.67 11.56
C PRO A 64 -20.58 21.14 11.71
N ALA A 65 -20.14 21.56 12.90
CA ALA A 65 -19.73 22.93 13.17
C ALA A 65 -18.42 23.29 12.45
N ARG A 66 -17.47 22.35 12.36
CA ARG A 66 -16.27 22.51 11.52
C ARG A 66 -16.61 22.52 10.04
N TRP A 67 -17.49 21.62 9.58
CA TRP A 67 -17.88 21.54 8.17
C TRP A 67 -18.55 22.84 7.66
N GLU A 68 -19.45 23.41 8.46
CA GLU A 68 -20.08 24.72 8.20
C GLU A 68 -19.03 25.79 7.88
N LYS A 69 -17.98 25.88 8.70
CA LYS A 69 -16.91 26.89 8.61
C LYS A 69 -15.81 26.58 7.58
N THR A 70 -15.84 25.39 6.98
CA THR A 70 -14.84 24.95 6.00
C THR A 70 -14.90 25.83 4.73
N TRP A 71 -13.74 26.27 4.24
CA TRP A 71 -13.62 26.86 2.91
C TRP A 71 -13.68 25.74 1.87
N LYS A 72 -14.91 25.45 1.44
CA LYS A 72 -15.25 24.35 0.52
C LYS A 72 -14.65 24.59 -0.87
N GLN A 73 -14.26 23.51 -1.54
CA GLN A 73 -13.93 23.57 -2.97
C GLN A 73 -15.17 23.92 -3.81
N ALA A 74 -14.94 24.44 -5.02
CA ALA A 74 -16.01 24.70 -5.97
C ALA A 74 -16.76 23.39 -6.29
N GLY A 75 -18.09 23.43 -6.29
CA GLY A 75 -18.93 22.24 -6.52
C GLY A 75 -19.18 21.37 -5.29
N VAL A 76 -18.54 21.63 -4.15
CA VAL A 76 -18.76 20.90 -2.90
C VAL A 76 -19.72 21.68 -2.00
N SER A 77 -20.93 21.16 -1.81
CA SER A 77 -21.96 21.77 -0.96
C SER A 77 -22.28 20.93 0.28
N ALA A 78 -22.38 19.62 0.13
CA ALA A 78 -22.68 18.67 1.20
C ALA A 78 -21.48 17.75 1.49
N LEU A 79 -21.44 17.23 2.71
CA LEU A 79 -20.47 16.22 3.11
C LEU A 79 -20.88 14.87 2.49
N PRO A 80 -19.96 14.13 1.84
CA PRO A 80 -20.22 12.76 1.41
C PRO A 80 -20.63 11.85 2.57
N SER A 81 -21.41 10.80 2.29
CA SER A 81 -21.89 9.88 3.33
C SER A 81 -20.86 8.84 3.80
N SER A 82 -19.77 8.65 3.06
CA SER A 82 -18.75 7.62 3.36
C SER A 82 -17.38 7.97 2.79
N GLY A 83 -16.35 7.22 3.22
CA GLY A 83 -14.98 7.34 2.75
C GLY A 83 -14.26 8.59 3.24
N LEU A 84 -14.72 9.19 4.34
CA LEU A 84 -14.22 10.48 4.81
C LEU A 84 -12.99 10.32 5.69
N VAL A 85 -11.95 11.08 5.35
CA VAL A 85 -10.76 11.26 6.17
C VAL A 85 -10.45 12.75 6.30
N GLN A 86 -9.69 13.10 7.33
CA GLN A 86 -9.22 14.45 7.54
C GLN A 86 -7.70 14.41 7.74
N LEU A 87 -6.97 15.13 6.89
CA LEU A 87 -5.57 15.43 7.15
C LEU A 87 -5.52 16.63 8.11
N VAL A 88 -5.13 16.39 9.35
CA VAL A 88 -5.04 17.40 10.41
C VAL A 88 -3.58 17.86 10.53
N MET A 89 -3.39 19.16 10.40
CA MET A 89 -2.13 19.87 10.60
C MET A 89 -2.26 20.64 11.92
N PRO A 90 -1.76 20.08 13.04
CA PRO A 90 -2.06 20.61 14.37
C PRO A 90 -1.43 21.98 14.63
N GLU A 91 -0.23 22.24 14.10
CA GLU A 91 0.43 23.54 14.24
C GLU A 91 0.96 24.03 12.88
N LEU A 92 0.11 24.75 12.14
CA LEU A 92 0.53 25.51 10.97
C LEU A 92 0.85 26.94 11.39
N TRP A 93 2.13 27.30 11.32
CA TRP A 93 2.57 28.68 11.49
C TRP A 93 2.51 29.42 10.17
N LEU A 94 1.98 30.63 10.21
CA LEU A 94 1.79 31.53 9.08
C LEU A 94 2.37 32.89 9.45
N ARG A 95 3.05 33.52 8.50
CA ARG A 95 3.49 34.92 8.60
C ARG A 95 3.16 35.62 7.31
N TRP A 96 2.46 36.75 7.37
CA TRP A 96 2.21 37.56 6.18
C TRP A 96 2.34 39.04 6.47
N ALA A 97 2.75 39.79 5.46
CA ALA A 97 2.89 41.24 5.54
C ALA A 97 2.52 41.87 4.19
N PRO A 98 1.74 42.96 4.17
CA PRO A 98 1.71 43.82 2.99
C PRO A 98 3.08 44.52 2.86
N GLU A 99 3.51 44.81 1.63
CA GLU A 99 4.84 45.36 1.29
C GLU A 99 5.26 46.60 2.12
N ARG A 100 4.28 47.38 2.60
CA ARG A 100 4.50 48.60 3.41
C ARG A 100 3.85 48.55 4.80
N GLY A 101 3.51 47.36 5.31
CA GLY A 101 2.88 47.24 6.64
C GLY A 101 3.59 46.25 7.55
N ALA A 102 3.13 46.23 8.81
CA ALA A 102 3.69 45.34 9.82
C ALA A 102 3.37 43.87 9.52
N PRO A 103 4.32 42.95 9.74
CA PRO A 103 4.06 41.53 9.62
C PRO A 103 3.07 41.06 10.68
N ARG A 104 2.18 40.17 10.26
CA ARG A 104 1.22 39.46 11.09
C ARG A 104 1.65 38.00 11.16
N GLU A 105 1.43 37.38 12.31
CA GLU A 105 1.74 35.96 12.52
C GLU A 105 0.54 35.25 13.15
N LEU A 106 0.37 33.98 12.79
CA LEU A 106 -0.68 33.11 13.31
C LEU A 106 -0.14 31.68 13.37
N SER A 107 -0.27 31.03 14.52
CA SER A 107 -0.19 29.56 14.64
C SER A 107 -1.59 29.04 14.88
N CYS A 108 -2.05 28.08 14.09
CA CYS A 108 -3.38 27.49 14.25
C CYS A 108 -3.44 26.05 13.74
N SER A 109 -4.48 25.33 14.17
CA SER A 109 -4.82 24.04 13.59
C SER A 109 -5.56 24.19 12.27
N VAL A 110 -5.19 23.35 11.29
CA VAL A 110 -5.84 23.27 9.98
C VAL A 110 -6.22 21.83 9.68
N ALA A 111 -7.40 21.62 9.10
CA ALA A 111 -7.85 20.31 8.65
C ALA A 111 -8.24 20.35 7.17
N VAL A 112 -7.81 19.34 6.42
CA VAL A 112 -8.18 19.14 5.02
C VAL A 112 -9.05 17.89 4.94
N PRO A 113 -10.39 18.04 4.98
CA PRO A 113 -11.29 16.93 4.74
C PRO A 113 -11.17 16.44 3.30
N ALA A 114 -11.13 15.12 3.14
CA ALA A 114 -11.07 14.45 1.86
C ALA A 114 -11.99 13.23 1.86
N ARG A 115 -12.47 12.86 0.68
CA ARG A 115 -13.14 11.60 0.43
C ARG A 115 -12.21 10.67 -0.34
N LEU A 116 -12.09 9.46 0.14
CA LEU A 116 -11.37 8.37 -0.50
C LEU A 116 -12.38 7.41 -1.12
N LEU A 117 -12.15 7.01 -2.37
CA LEU A 117 -12.99 6.05 -3.07
C LEU A 117 -12.19 5.25 -4.09
N ALA A 118 -12.61 4.01 -4.35
CA ALA A 118 -12.09 3.23 -5.45
C ALA A 118 -12.80 3.65 -6.75
N ALA A 119 -12.04 4.06 -7.75
CA ALA A 119 -12.57 4.33 -9.09
C ALA A 119 -11.51 4.03 -10.15
N ASP A 120 -11.95 3.38 -11.23
CA ASP A 120 -11.09 2.87 -12.32
C ASP A 120 -9.92 2.03 -11.83
N GLY A 121 -10.15 1.24 -10.77
CA GLY A 121 -9.13 0.36 -10.21
C GLY A 121 -8.06 1.04 -9.37
N ALA A 122 -8.19 2.34 -9.09
CA ALA A 122 -7.23 3.12 -8.33
C ALA A 122 -7.89 3.87 -7.17
N LEU A 123 -7.06 4.27 -6.20
CA LEU A 123 -7.47 5.16 -5.13
C LEU A 123 -7.68 6.57 -5.70
N ARG A 124 -8.91 7.05 -5.64
CA ARG A 124 -9.24 8.45 -5.93
C ARG A 124 -9.40 9.22 -4.63
N VAL A 125 -8.84 10.43 -4.63
CA VAL A 125 -8.90 11.38 -3.53
C VAL A 125 -9.65 12.61 -4.00
N GLU A 126 -10.82 12.85 -3.43
CA GLU A 126 -11.61 14.07 -3.63
C GLU A 126 -11.39 14.99 -2.43
N LEU A 127 -10.73 16.13 -2.65
CA LEU A 127 -10.47 17.10 -1.59
C LEU A 127 -11.69 18.00 -1.42
N LEU A 128 -12.21 18.09 -0.20
CA LEU A 128 -13.51 18.74 0.03
C LEU A 128 -13.37 20.23 0.38
N GLY A 129 -12.25 20.62 0.99
CA GLY A 129 -11.98 22.00 1.38
C GLY A 129 -10.89 22.11 2.40
N VAL A 130 -10.80 23.27 3.06
CA VAL A 130 -9.87 23.54 4.14
C VAL A 130 -10.61 24.20 5.29
N TRP A 131 -10.52 23.60 6.47
CA TRP A 131 -10.98 24.19 7.72
C TRP A 131 -9.78 24.76 8.47
N MET A 132 -9.95 25.93 9.07
CA MET A 132 -8.92 26.59 9.88
C MET A 132 -9.54 27.04 11.19
N GLU A 133 -8.87 26.75 12.30
CA GLU A 133 -9.41 27.01 13.65
C GLU A 133 -9.67 28.50 13.90
N THR A 134 -8.72 29.35 13.52
CA THR A 134 -8.78 30.80 13.79
C THR A 134 -8.52 31.59 12.50
N PRO A 135 -9.50 31.70 11.60
CA PRO A 135 -9.33 32.48 10.38
C PRO A 135 -9.13 33.98 10.68
N PRO A 136 -8.29 34.70 9.92
CA PRO A 136 -8.15 36.13 10.08
C PRO A 136 -9.50 36.84 9.95
N ALA A 137 -9.74 37.82 10.83
CA ALA A 137 -10.95 38.64 10.81
C ALA A 137 -10.94 39.62 9.63
N ASP A 138 -9.77 40.11 9.23
CA ASP A 138 -9.60 41.02 8.11
C ASP A 138 -9.92 40.34 6.76
N GLY A 139 -10.72 41.01 5.93
CA GLY A 139 -11.19 40.46 4.65
C GLY A 139 -10.10 40.28 3.60
N ASN A 140 -9.09 41.16 3.58
CA ASN A 140 -7.96 41.04 2.65
C ASN A 140 -7.03 39.92 3.08
N ASP A 141 -6.73 39.80 4.38
CA ASP A 141 -5.94 38.69 4.93
C ASP A 141 -6.61 37.34 4.66
N ARG A 142 -7.92 37.25 4.91
CA ARG A 142 -8.70 36.04 4.61
C ARG A 142 -8.67 35.72 3.12
N THR A 143 -8.74 36.73 2.26
CA THR A 143 -8.65 36.56 0.80
C THR A 143 -7.25 36.08 0.38
N LEU A 144 -6.19 36.64 0.95
CA LEU A 144 -4.81 36.21 0.73
C LEU A 144 -4.62 34.74 1.08
N LEU A 145 -4.97 34.34 2.31
CA LEU A 145 -4.84 32.96 2.75
C LEU A 145 -5.71 32.02 1.90
N ARG A 146 -6.93 32.43 1.54
CA ARG A 146 -7.79 31.62 0.67
C ARG A 146 -7.23 31.44 -0.75
N ARG A 147 -6.56 32.46 -1.31
CA ARG A 147 -5.97 32.37 -2.66
C ARG A 147 -4.65 31.61 -2.69
N VAL A 148 -3.84 31.73 -1.64
CA VAL A 148 -2.49 31.18 -1.63
C VAL A 148 -2.41 29.87 -0.86
N LEU A 149 -2.86 29.87 0.40
CA LEU A 149 -2.68 28.75 1.31
C LEU A 149 -3.61 27.58 0.97
N VAL A 150 -4.89 27.85 0.70
CA VAL A 150 -5.88 26.79 0.44
C VAL A 150 -5.47 25.90 -0.74
N PRO A 151 -5.12 26.41 -1.93
CA PRO A 151 -4.67 25.54 -3.02
C PRO A 151 -3.42 24.72 -2.69
N ARG A 152 -2.51 25.27 -1.88
CA ARG A 152 -1.28 24.58 -1.45
C ARG A 152 -1.59 23.45 -0.48
N LEU A 153 -2.42 23.69 0.53
CA LEU A 153 -2.83 22.67 1.49
C LEU A 153 -3.66 21.56 0.85
N LEU A 154 -4.52 21.92 -0.10
CA LEU A 154 -5.25 20.95 -0.92
C LEU A 154 -4.27 20.11 -1.74
N LYS A 155 -3.32 20.73 -2.45
CA LYS A 155 -2.30 20.00 -3.20
C LYS A 155 -1.50 19.05 -2.30
N LEU A 156 -1.01 19.54 -1.16
CA LEU A 156 -0.28 18.74 -0.19
C LEU A 156 -1.11 17.55 0.29
N GLY A 157 -2.37 17.80 0.70
CA GLY A 157 -3.27 16.74 1.14
C GLY A 157 -3.54 15.70 0.07
N GLY A 158 -3.74 16.15 -1.18
CA GLY A 158 -3.92 15.26 -2.33
C GLY A 158 -2.68 14.40 -2.60
N ASP A 159 -1.50 14.99 -2.57
CA ASP A 159 -0.23 14.28 -2.84
C ASP A 159 0.10 13.26 -1.73
N LEU A 160 -0.20 13.58 -0.46
CA LEU A 160 -0.03 12.65 0.66
C LEU A 160 -1.02 11.50 0.60
N LEU A 161 -2.30 11.78 0.39
CA LEU A 161 -3.35 10.76 0.38
C LEU A 161 -3.27 9.85 -0.85
N LYS A 162 -2.86 10.35 -2.02
CA LYS A 162 -2.67 9.51 -3.22
C LYS A 162 -1.61 8.44 -3.03
N ARG A 163 -0.60 8.68 -2.19
CA ARG A 163 0.45 7.71 -1.87
C ARG A 163 -0.02 6.58 -0.96
N LEU A 164 -1.25 6.65 -0.42
CA LEU A 164 -1.87 5.55 0.31
C LEU A 164 -2.36 4.41 -0.59
N GLY A 165 -2.31 4.58 -1.92
CA GLY A 165 -2.69 3.53 -2.85
C GLY A 165 -1.82 2.28 -2.65
N LEU A 166 -2.46 1.11 -2.60
CA LEU A 166 -1.76 -0.16 -2.79
C LEU A 166 -1.18 -0.13 -4.22
N SER A 167 0.12 0.09 -4.33
CA SER A 167 0.77 -0.10 -5.62
C SER A 167 0.65 -1.57 -5.98
N ALA A 168 0.30 -1.88 -7.22
CA ALA A 168 0.36 -3.22 -7.80
C ALA A 168 1.84 -3.64 -7.88
N GLU A 169 2.46 -3.83 -6.72
CA GLU A 169 3.85 -4.22 -6.62
C GLU A 169 3.95 -5.72 -6.78
N ARG A 170 5.08 -6.14 -7.35
CA ARG A 170 5.41 -7.55 -7.54
C ARG A 170 5.46 -8.28 -6.21
N ILE A 171 4.35 -8.88 -5.82
CA ILE A 171 4.33 -9.74 -4.63
C ILE A 171 5.07 -11.03 -5.00
N PHE A 172 6.19 -11.29 -4.31
CA PHE A 172 7.08 -12.43 -4.56
C PHE A 172 7.66 -12.55 -5.98
N GLY A 173 7.77 -11.43 -6.71
CA GLY A 173 8.38 -11.40 -8.05
C GLY A 173 7.42 -11.74 -9.20
N ARG A 174 6.12 -11.92 -8.93
CA ARG A 174 5.07 -12.02 -9.96
C ARG A 174 4.25 -10.73 -9.97
N SER A 175 3.85 -10.25 -11.16
CA SER A 175 2.77 -9.26 -11.24
C SER A 175 1.49 -9.98 -10.84
N VAL A 176 0.86 -9.55 -9.76
CA VAL A 176 -0.52 -9.91 -9.48
C VAL A 176 -1.33 -8.66 -9.80
N ASP A 177 -2.11 -8.74 -10.87
CA ASP A 177 -2.92 -7.62 -11.33
C ASP A 177 -4.13 -7.48 -10.41
N LEU A 178 -3.88 -6.90 -9.24
CA LEU A 178 -4.91 -6.56 -8.27
C LEU A 178 -5.45 -5.17 -8.61
N THR A 179 -6.76 -5.11 -8.80
CA THR A 179 -7.48 -3.88 -9.08
C THR A 179 -8.15 -3.41 -7.81
N LEU A 180 -7.96 -2.15 -7.40
CA LEU A 180 -8.64 -1.61 -6.22
C LEU A 180 -10.14 -1.57 -6.48
N VAL A 181 -10.92 -2.27 -5.66
CA VAL A 181 -12.39 -2.38 -5.79
C VAL A 181 -13.14 -1.71 -4.66
N LEU A 182 -12.48 -1.52 -3.50
CA LEU A 182 -13.09 -0.93 -2.33
C LEU A 182 -12.10 -0.02 -1.61
N VAL A 183 -12.62 1.12 -1.17
CA VAL A 183 -12.02 1.94 -0.12
C VAL A 183 -13.11 2.17 0.90
N ASP A 184 -12.83 1.80 2.14
CA ASP A 184 -13.73 1.96 3.26
C ASP A 184 -13.01 2.69 4.40
N VAL A 185 -13.74 3.50 5.15
CA VAL A 185 -13.21 4.26 6.28
C VAL A 185 -14.13 4.04 7.46
N THR A 186 -13.62 3.31 8.46
CA THR A 186 -14.29 3.11 9.73
C THR A 186 -13.81 4.13 10.76
N ASP A 187 -14.34 4.05 11.97
CA ASP A 187 -13.85 4.83 13.12
C ASP A 187 -12.40 4.50 13.49
N ARG A 188 -11.91 3.31 13.11
CA ARG A 188 -10.58 2.80 13.48
C ARG A 188 -9.63 2.61 12.32
N HIS A 189 -10.12 2.26 11.14
CA HIS A 189 -9.29 1.82 10.03
C HIS A 189 -9.62 2.54 8.73
N LEU A 190 -8.57 2.88 7.99
CA LEU A 190 -8.64 3.02 6.55
C LEU A 190 -8.46 1.63 5.95
N VAL A 191 -9.46 1.14 5.22
CA VAL A 191 -9.42 -0.16 4.56
C VAL A 191 -9.38 0.02 3.05
N VAL A 192 -8.44 -0.65 2.42
CA VAL A 192 -8.29 -0.72 0.97
C VAL A 192 -8.37 -2.18 0.56
N ALA A 193 -9.26 -2.51 -0.37
CA ALA A 193 -9.40 -3.88 -0.85
C ALA A 193 -9.37 -3.96 -2.37
N ALA A 194 -8.74 -5.02 -2.86
CA ALA A 194 -8.46 -5.27 -4.25
C ALA A 194 -8.90 -6.69 -4.67
N ALA A 195 -9.22 -6.83 -5.95
CA ALA A 195 -9.63 -8.09 -6.56
C ALA A 195 -8.87 -8.34 -7.86
N SER A 196 -8.66 -9.61 -8.20
CA SER A 196 -7.98 -10.04 -9.42
C SER A 196 -8.89 -10.00 -10.64
N GLN A 197 -10.21 -9.88 -10.44
CA GLN A 197 -11.20 -9.70 -11.51
C GLN A 197 -12.01 -8.41 -11.25
N PRO A 198 -12.11 -7.51 -12.24
CA PRO A 198 -12.91 -6.31 -12.10
C PRO A 198 -14.41 -6.67 -12.10
N GLY A 199 -15.08 -6.34 -11.00
CA GLY A 199 -16.52 -6.48 -10.84
C GLY A 199 -16.97 -5.57 -9.72
N SER A 200 -18.00 -4.75 -9.97
CA SER A 200 -18.47 -3.71 -9.04
C SER A 200 -18.96 -4.31 -7.72
N GLY A 201 -18.05 -4.47 -6.77
CA GLY A 201 -18.36 -4.95 -5.44
C GLY A 201 -18.49 -3.77 -4.48
N SER A 202 -19.68 -3.17 -4.40
CA SER A 202 -20.07 -2.50 -3.16
C SER A 202 -20.12 -3.60 -2.10
N ALA A 203 -19.06 -3.70 -1.31
CA ALA A 203 -19.04 -4.59 -0.17
C ALA A 203 -20.17 -4.20 0.78
N SER A 204 -21.06 -5.13 1.10
CA SER A 204 -21.77 -5.08 2.39
C SER A 204 -20.74 -4.96 3.50
N ALA A 205 -21.09 -4.31 4.61
CA ALA A 205 -20.21 -4.13 5.76
C ALA A 205 -19.52 -5.46 6.10
N LEU A 206 -18.25 -5.58 5.74
CA LEU A 206 -17.40 -6.66 6.22
C LEU A 206 -17.02 -6.28 7.65
N ASP A 207 -17.16 -7.22 8.57
CA ASP A 207 -16.63 -7.05 9.91
C ASP A 207 -15.10 -7.10 9.85
N TRP A 208 -14.49 -5.92 9.76
CA TRP A 208 -13.05 -5.77 9.76
C TRP A 208 -12.46 -6.13 11.12
N PRO A 209 -11.25 -6.74 11.17
CA PRO A 209 -10.54 -6.99 12.42
C PRO A 209 -10.28 -5.68 13.20
N SER A 210 -11.12 -5.39 14.20
CA SER A 210 -11.12 -4.10 14.91
C SER A 210 -10.14 -4.05 16.08
N ASP A 211 -9.54 -5.19 16.45
CA ASP A 211 -8.59 -5.37 17.54
C ASP A 211 -7.11 -5.25 17.10
N LYS A 212 -6.84 -5.07 15.79
CA LYS A 212 -5.49 -4.94 15.23
C LYS A 212 -5.20 -3.52 14.77
N GLU A 213 -3.99 -3.02 14.98
CA GLU A 213 -3.58 -1.73 14.39
C GLU A 213 -3.41 -1.80 12.87
N VAL A 214 -2.93 -2.94 12.37
CA VAL A 214 -2.81 -3.22 10.94
C VAL A 214 -3.26 -4.66 10.71
N PHE A 215 -4.04 -4.88 9.66
CA PHE A 215 -4.41 -6.23 9.22
C PHE A 215 -4.28 -6.38 7.71
N CYS A 216 -4.05 -7.62 7.29
CA CYS A 216 -4.07 -8.03 5.90
C CYS A 216 -4.90 -9.31 5.78
N LEU A 217 -5.93 -9.28 4.96
CA LEU A 217 -6.78 -10.43 4.63
C LEU A 217 -6.52 -10.80 3.18
N ALA A 218 -6.21 -12.07 2.92
CA ALA A 218 -6.00 -12.57 1.57
C ALA A 218 -6.94 -13.74 1.31
N SER A 219 -7.51 -13.80 0.10
CA SER A 219 -8.33 -14.93 -0.30
C SER A 219 -7.47 -16.20 -0.39
N PRO A 220 -8.03 -17.39 -0.09
CA PRO A 220 -7.32 -18.65 -0.30
C PRO A 220 -6.79 -18.81 -1.73
N ALA A 221 -7.47 -18.23 -2.72
CA ALA A 221 -7.04 -18.25 -4.12
C ALA A 221 -5.78 -17.40 -4.35
N LEU A 222 -5.73 -16.19 -3.78
CA LEU A 222 -4.55 -15.34 -3.82
C LEU A 222 -3.37 -16.01 -3.10
N VAL A 223 -3.58 -16.55 -1.90
CA VAL A 223 -2.53 -17.24 -1.13
C VAL A 223 -1.95 -18.42 -1.92
N LYS A 224 -2.80 -19.25 -2.54
CA LYS A 224 -2.35 -20.36 -3.41
C LYS A 224 -1.52 -19.85 -4.59
N THR A 225 -1.95 -18.77 -5.22
CA THR A 225 -1.25 -18.18 -6.37
C THR A 225 0.13 -17.68 -5.98
N LEU A 226 0.24 -16.98 -4.84
CA LEU A 226 1.50 -16.44 -4.33
C LEU A 226 2.48 -17.56 -3.92
N VAL A 227 2.01 -18.55 -3.16
CA VAL A 227 2.83 -19.69 -2.72
C VAL A 227 3.27 -20.55 -3.92
N GLY A 228 2.36 -20.82 -4.85
CA GLY A 228 2.68 -21.55 -6.08
C GLY A 228 3.73 -20.83 -6.93
N ALA A 229 3.64 -19.50 -7.05
CA ALA A 229 4.62 -18.70 -7.78
C ALA A 229 6.00 -18.71 -7.08
N ALA A 230 6.03 -18.58 -5.75
CA ALA A 230 7.27 -18.67 -4.99
C ALA A 230 7.93 -20.04 -5.14
N ALA A 231 7.15 -21.12 -5.08
CA ALA A 231 7.64 -22.47 -5.33
C ALA A 231 8.18 -22.64 -6.76
N GLN A 232 7.46 -22.17 -7.78
CA GLN A 232 7.94 -22.26 -9.16
C GLN A 232 9.27 -21.54 -9.34
N ARG A 233 9.43 -20.35 -8.74
CA ARG A 233 10.69 -19.61 -8.77
C ARG A 233 11.85 -20.38 -8.15
N GLU A 234 11.60 -21.15 -7.10
CA GLU A 234 12.62 -22.01 -6.50
C GLU A 234 12.96 -23.19 -7.42
N ALA A 235 11.96 -23.82 -8.03
CA ALA A 235 12.14 -24.90 -9.00
C ALA A 235 12.95 -24.44 -10.23
N ASP A 236 12.70 -23.22 -10.71
CA ASP A 236 13.39 -22.63 -11.87
C ASP A 236 14.91 -22.45 -11.64
N LYS A 237 15.37 -22.37 -10.38
CA LYS A 237 16.81 -22.34 -10.07
C LYS A 237 17.52 -23.64 -10.43
N ARG A 238 16.78 -24.75 -10.55
CA ARG A 238 17.30 -26.11 -10.78
C ARG A 238 18.43 -26.49 -9.83
N ALA A 239 18.38 -25.96 -8.61
CA ALA A 239 19.35 -26.28 -7.57
C ALA A 239 19.17 -27.74 -7.14
N ARG A 240 20.28 -28.43 -6.89
CA ARG A 240 20.28 -29.77 -6.31
C ARG A 240 19.84 -29.65 -4.85
N VAL A 241 18.76 -30.31 -4.49
CA VAL A 241 18.30 -30.42 -3.09
C VAL A 241 18.89 -31.66 -2.42
N VAL A 242 19.28 -32.65 -3.20
CA VAL A 242 20.12 -33.78 -2.79
C VAL A 242 21.24 -33.92 -3.81
N ASP A 243 22.47 -34.12 -3.33
CA ASP A 243 23.64 -34.43 -4.16
C ASP A 243 24.51 -35.43 -3.37
N ALA A 244 24.25 -36.71 -3.58
CA ALA A 244 24.98 -37.79 -2.94
C ALA A 244 25.88 -38.49 -3.96
N LYS A 245 27.10 -38.79 -3.53
CA LYS A 245 28.10 -39.50 -4.32
C LYS A 245 28.78 -40.53 -3.43
N GLU A 246 28.75 -41.79 -3.83
CA GLU A 246 29.39 -42.87 -3.09
C GLU A 246 30.22 -43.79 -4.01
N THR A 247 31.28 -44.34 -3.44
CA THR A 247 32.10 -45.39 -4.03
C THR A 247 31.76 -46.71 -3.36
N VAL A 248 31.23 -47.66 -4.15
CA VAL A 248 30.84 -49.01 -3.68
C VAL A 248 31.80 -50.03 -4.29
N ALA A 249 32.18 -51.07 -3.55
CA ALA A 249 33.07 -52.11 -4.06
C ALA A 249 32.54 -52.72 -5.38
N GLY A 250 33.32 -52.67 -6.46
CA GLY A 250 32.94 -53.12 -7.80
C GLY A 250 32.30 -52.05 -8.71
N VAL A 251 32.05 -50.84 -8.20
CA VAL A 251 31.50 -49.69 -8.92
C VAL A 251 32.50 -48.52 -8.80
N ALA A 252 32.82 -47.86 -9.91
CA ALA A 252 33.75 -46.73 -9.89
C ALA A 252 33.10 -45.51 -9.20
N GLU A 253 31.81 -45.27 -9.44
CA GLU A 253 31.08 -44.15 -8.85
C GLU A 253 29.56 -44.36 -8.93
N ALA A 254 28.83 -44.12 -7.83
CA ALA A 254 27.38 -43.98 -7.83
C ALA A 254 26.98 -42.55 -7.44
N THR A 255 26.10 -41.93 -8.21
CA THR A 255 25.59 -40.57 -7.96
C THR A 255 24.07 -40.59 -7.83
N LEU A 256 23.55 -39.86 -6.86
CA LEU A 256 22.12 -39.59 -6.71
C LEU A 256 21.91 -38.09 -6.52
N GLN A 257 21.20 -37.49 -7.47
CA GLN A 257 20.83 -36.08 -7.42
C GLN A 257 19.31 -35.95 -7.39
N ALA A 258 18.81 -35.03 -6.58
CA ALA A 258 17.40 -34.66 -6.56
C ALA A 258 17.24 -33.17 -6.82
N TYR A 259 16.21 -32.84 -7.60
CA TYR A 259 15.89 -31.48 -8.01
C TYR A 259 14.46 -31.19 -7.63
N PHE A 260 14.25 -30.10 -6.90
CA PHE A 260 12.89 -29.62 -6.62
C PHE A 260 12.25 -29.13 -7.91
N HIS A 261 11.09 -29.68 -8.26
CA HIS A 261 10.37 -29.36 -9.48
C HIS A 261 9.12 -28.49 -9.25
N GLY A 262 8.58 -28.50 -8.03
CA GLY A 262 7.47 -27.65 -7.64
C GLY A 262 6.57 -28.24 -6.57
N LEU A 263 5.41 -27.61 -6.38
CA LEU A 263 4.36 -28.08 -5.48
C LEU A 263 3.18 -28.66 -6.27
N ARG A 264 2.53 -29.67 -5.71
CA ARG A 264 1.30 -30.28 -6.24
C ARG A 264 0.18 -30.19 -5.21
N ASN A 265 -1.06 -30.11 -5.69
CA ASN A 265 -2.27 -30.17 -4.84
C ASN A 265 -2.27 -29.16 -3.68
N LEU A 266 -1.78 -27.94 -3.91
CA LEU A 266 -1.73 -26.89 -2.89
C LEU A 266 -3.14 -26.53 -2.39
N ARG A 267 -3.36 -26.69 -1.09
CA ARG A 267 -4.62 -26.42 -0.39
C ARG A 267 -4.36 -25.47 0.77
N VAL A 268 -5.27 -24.53 0.94
CA VAL A 268 -5.39 -23.68 2.13
C VAL A 268 -6.53 -24.28 2.94
N ASP A 269 -6.32 -24.50 4.23
CA ASP A 269 -7.36 -25.04 5.10
C ASP A 269 -8.52 -24.05 5.22
N ALA A 270 -9.75 -24.54 5.07
CA ALA A 270 -10.95 -23.71 5.11
C ALA A 270 -11.30 -23.21 6.52
N ARG A 271 -10.80 -23.88 7.57
CA ARG A 271 -11.01 -23.55 8.98
C ARG A 271 -9.85 -22.76 9.56
N ASP A 272 -8.65 -22.94 9.02
CA ASP A 272 -7.44 -22.21 9.43
C ASP A 272 -6.67 -21.71 8.19
N PRO A 273 -6.95 -20.48 7.70
CA PRO A 273 -6.31 -19.95 6.49
C PRO A 273 -4.79 -19.73 6.64
N ALA A 274 -4.23 -19.84 7.86
CA ALA A 274 -2.79 -19.85 8.08
C ALA A 274 -2.14 -21.23 7.83
N ARG A 275 -2.93 -22.28 7.64
CA ARG A 275 -2.44 -23.63 7.32
C ARG A 275 -2.52 -23.90 5.83
N LEU A 276 -1.37 -24.23 5.25
CA LEU A 276 -1.24 -24.74 3.90
C LEU A 276 -0.76 -26.19 3.89
N THR A 277 -1.31 -26.97 2.97
CA THR A 277 -0.86 -28.34 2.68
C THR A 277 -0.57 -28.46 1.19
N ALA A 278 0.54 -29.13 0.85
CA ALA A 278 0.95 -29.37 -0.52
C ALA A 278 1.71 -30.69 -0.62
N GLY A 279 1.58 -31.37 -1.76
CA GLY A 279 2.55 -32.36 -2.18
C GLY A 279 3.79 -31.67 -2.76
N VAL A 280 4.94 -32.31 -2.64
CA VAL A 280 6.20 -31.81 -3.21
C VAL A 280 6.58 -32.69 -4.40
N ASP A 281 6.94 -32.07 -5.52
CA ASP A 281 7.41 -32.75 -6.72
C ASP A 281 8.94 -32.68 -6.79
N ILE A 282 9.57 -33.84 -6.89
CA ILE A 282 11.03 -33.99 -6.89
C ILE A 282 11.42 -34.88 -8.07
N ALA A 283 12.24 -34.33 -8.95
CA ALA A 283 12.86 -35.09 -10.03
C ALA A 283 14.17 -35.70 -9.53
N TRP A 284 14.39 -36.98 -9.82
CA TRP A 284 15.59 -37.70 -9.41
C TRP A 284 16.45 -38.02 -10.63
N LYS A 285 17.77 -37.92 -10.46
CA LYS A 285 18.76 -38.38 -11.44
C LYS A 285 19.78 -39.25 -10.74
N GLY A 286 19.72 -40.55 -11.00
CA GLY A 286 20.69 -41.54 -10.57
C GLY A 286 21.67 -41.87 -11.70
N GLY A 287 22.90 -42.22 -11.34
CA GLY A 287 23.91 -42.69 -12.28
C GLY A 287 24.88 -43.66 -11.61
N VAL A 288 25.33 -44.68 -12.34
CA VAL A 288 26.31 -45.65 -11.87
C VAL A 288 27.37 -45.80 -12.94
N THR A 289 28.63 -45.53 -12.59
CA THR A 289 29.79 -45.77 -13.42
C THR A 289 30.45 -47.06 -12.97
N ILE A 290 30.45 -48.07 -13.84
CA ILE A 290 31.07 -49.38 -13.58
C ILE A 290 32.49 -49.34 -14.14
N PHE A 291 33.45 -49.97 -13.46
CA PHE A 291 34.78 -50.15 -14.05
C PHE A 291 34.68 -50.92 -15.37
N PRO A 292 35.47 -50.58 -16.42
CA PRO A 292 35.68 -51.53 -17.49
C PRO A 292 36.30 -52.78 -16.88
N ILE A 293 35.57 -53.89 -16.92
CA ILE A 293 36.16 -55.21 -16.69
C ILE A 293 37.29 -55.35 -17.71
N ALA A 294 38.47 -55.74 -17.23
CA ALA A 294 39.70 -55.90 -18.00
C ALA A 294 39.46 -56.52 -19.41
N PRO A 295 40.30 -56.20 -20.42
CA PRO A 295 40.01 -56.50 -21.82
C PRO A 295 39.79 -58.00 -22.03
N GLY A 296 38.58 -58.37 -22.51
CA GLY A 296 38.30 -59.75 -22.89
C GLY A 296 36.84 -60.12 -23.19
N VAL A 297 35.83 -59.45 -22.60
CA VAL A 297 34.42 -59.78 -22.88
C VAL A 297 33.61 -58.50 -22.99
N GLY A 298 33.38 -58.03 -24.21
CA GLY A 298 32.70 -56.78 -24.50
C GLY A 298 31.20 -56.87 -24.26
N CYS A 299 30.68 -56.01 -23.39
CA CYS A 299 29.32 -55.50 -23.45
C CYS A 299 29.41 -53.97 -23.39
N ALA A 300 28.81 -53.31 -24.39
CA ALA A 300 28.83 -51.86 -24.54
C ALA A 300 28.09 -51.17 -23.39
N LEU A 301 28.66 -50.06 -22.93
CA LEU A 301 28.08 -49.11 -21.99
C LEU A 301 26.73 -48.61 -22.51
N VAL A 302 25.69 -48.74 -21.70
CA VAL A 302 24.42 -48.01 -21.88
C VAL A 302 24.31 -47.03 -20.72
N GLU A 303 24.29 -45.74 -21.04
CA GLU A 303 23.83 -44.71 -20.11
C GLU A 303 22.35 -44.97 -19.83
N ALA A 304 22.03 -45.73 -18.79
CA ALA A 304 20.66 -45.97 -18.38
C ALA A 304 20.13 -44.72 -17.65
N THR A 305 19.75 -43.70 -18.43
CA THR A 305 18.99 -42.56 -17.89
C THR A 305 17.55 -43.01 -17.68
N GLN A 306 17.19 -43.37 -16.44
CA GLN A 306 15.79 -43.41 -16.06
C GLN A 306 15.35 -42.01 -15.65
N ASN A 307 14.55 -41.37 -16.51
CA ASN A 307 13.71 -40.25 -16.11
C ASN A 307 12.44 -40.84 -15.48
N MET A 308 12.27 -40.70 -14.16
CA MET A 308 11.02 -40.99 -13.45
C MET A 308 10.53 -39.75 -12.74
#